data_AF-A0A2T3M404-F1
#
_entry.id   AF-A0A2T3M404-F1
#
_cell.length_a   1.000
_cell.length_b   1.000
_cell.length_c   1.000
_cell.angle_alpha   90.00
_cell.angle_beta   90.00
_cell.angle_gamma   90.00
#
_symmetry.space_group_name_H-M   'P 1'
#
loop_
_entity.id
_entity.type
_entity.pdbx_description
1 polymer ?
#
loop_
_entity_poly.entity_id
_entity_poly.type
_entity_poly.pdbx_seq_one_letter_code
_entity_poly.pdbx_strand_id
1 'polypeptide(L)'
;MVTIAIDGSYTVEVTGPIDQSASDVVNLNLGVTATDNDGDTTNGQVVIDITDGEDAGGNEHGEITITEGDLTPQGSEQGYPVSGNTTIVIEAGADRLDPSKVTIDPKQLTTLIGELESELTTGNNEAITFHYDAATGVLIGSTAVGELVVTVSLDAVQAANGHDIDVK
;
A
#
# COMPACT_ATOMS: atom_id res chain seq x y z
N MET A 1 -6.12 17.81 -21.88
CA MET A 1 -6.35 18.10 -23.33
C MET A 1 -5.64 19.41 -23.67
N VAL A 2 -4.97 19.51 -24.82
CA VAL A 2 -4.36 20.77 -25.28
C VAL A 2 -5.18 21.27 -26.47
N THR A 3 -5.78 22.46 -26.34
CA THR A 3 -6.55 23.11 -27.42
C THR A 3 -5.86 24.42 -27.79
N ILE A 4 -5.67 24.64 -29.09
CA ILE A 4 -5.09 25.87 -29.65
C ILE A 4 -6.22 26.64 -30.31
N ALA A 5 -6.52 27.83 -29.81
CA ALA A 5 -7.48 28.73 -30.45
C ALA A 5 -6.81 29.60 -31.53
N ILE A 6 -7.60 30.03 -32.51
CA ILE A 6 -7.16 30.91 -33.62
C ILE A 6 -6.70 32.31 -33.17
N ASP A 7 -6.97 32.69 -31.91
CA ASP A 7 -6.47 33.93 -31.28
C ASP A 7 -5.13 33.73 -30.55
N GLY A 8 -4.55 32.52 -30.60
CA GLY A 8 -3.32 32.18 -29.91
C GLY A 8 -3.48 31.89 -28.42
N SER A 9 -4.71 31.72 -27.92
CA SER A 9 -4.94 31.22 -26.56
C SER A 9 -4.81 29.69 -26.49
N TYR A 10 -4.24 29.21 -25.38
CA TYR A 10 -4.02 27.80 -25.09
C TYR A 10 -4.57 27.48 -23.71
N THR A 11 -5.16 26.30 -23.56
CA THR A 11 -5.56 25.75 -22.26
C THR A 11 -4.87 24.42 -22.03
N VAL A 12 -4.24 24.28 -20.87
CA VAL A 12 -3.69 23.01 -20.39
C VAL A 12 -4.56 22.57 -19.22
N GLU A 13 -5.06 21.35 -19.30
CA GLU A 13 -5.85 20.73 -18.24
C GLU A 13 -5.31 19.33 -17.97
N VAL A 14 -4.94 19.12 -16.70
CA VAL A 14 -4.59 17.84 -16.11
C VAL A 14 -5.82 17.35 -15.35
N THR A 15 -6.38 16.20 -15.75
CA THR A 15 -7.67 15.71 -15.25
C THR A 15 -7.54 14.58 -14.23
N GLY A 16 -6.33 14.28 -13.77
CA GLY A 16 -6.09 13.20 -12.82
C GLY A 16 -4.64 13.18 -12.31
N PRO A 17 -4.36 12.27 -11.35
CA PRO A 17 -3.01 12.02 -10.86
C PRO A 17 -2.06 11.68 -12.01
N ILE A 18 -0.82 12.17 -11.90
CA ILE A 18 0.27 11.90 -12.82
C ILE A 18 1.41 11.39 -11.94
N ASP A 19 1.99 10.27 -12.33
CA ASP A 19 3.19 9.70 -11.71
C ASP A 19 4.39 10.11 -12.60
N GLN A 20 5.20 11.06 -12.13
CA GLN A 20 6.39 11.52 -12.84
C GLN A 20 7.62 10.68 -12.45
N SER A 21 8.64 10.66 -13.32
CA SER A 21 9.95 10.10 -12.91
C SER A 21 10.53 10.87 -11.72
N ALA A 22 11.50 10.30 -11.02
CA ALA A 22 12.16 10.81 -9.79
C ALA A 22 12.66 12.28 -9.73
N SER A 23 12.49 13.09 -10.78
CA SER A 23 12.66 14.55 -10.76
C SER A 23 11.35 15.32 -10.55
N ASP A 24 10.21 14.64 -10.41
CA ASP A 24 8.87 15.14 -10.12
C ASP A 24 8.40 16.27 -11.04
N VAL A 25 8.99 16.38 -12.23
CA VAL A 25 8.73 17.48 -13.18
C VAL A 25 8.75 16.96 -14.60
N VAL A 26 7.70 17.30 -15.36
CA VAL A 26 7.65 17.15 -16.80
C VAL A 26 7.62 18.54 -17.44
N ASN A 27 8.57 18.80 -18.34
CA ASN A 27 8.62 20.01 -19.16
C ASN A 27 8.08 19.71 -20.56
N LEU A 28 6.98 20.36 -20.95
CA LEU A 28 6.38 20.26 -22.28
C LEU A 28 6.57 21.59 -23.02
N ASN A 29 7.33 21.53 -24.11
CA ASN A 29 7.54 22.67 -24.98
C ASN A 29 6.63 22.57 -26.21
N LEU A 30 5.65 23.46 -26.30
CA LEU A 30 4.75 23.56 -27.44
C LEU A 30 5.22 24.69 -28.36
N GLY A 31 5.73 24.34 -29.53
CA GLY A 31 6.06 25.30 -30.58
C GLY A 31 4.81 25.88 -31.23
N VAL A 32 4.78 27.19 -31.45
CA VAL A 32 3.68 27.89 -32.09
C VAL A 32 4.20 28.66 -33.30
N THR A 33 3.44 28.67 -34.39
CA THR A 33 3.78 29.42 -35.60
C THR A 33 2.61 30.32 -35.97
N ALA A 34 2.89 31.60 -36.16
CA ALA A 34 1.93 32.58 -36.65
C ALA A 34 2.29 32.96 -38.10
N THR A 35 1.26 33.18 -38.93
CA THR A 35 1.39 33.61 -40.32
C THR A 35 0.47 34.80 -40.55
N ASP A 36 0.97 35.88 -41.16
CA ASP A 36 0.15 37.05 -41.49
C ASP A 36 -0.53 36.94 -42.87
N ASN A 37 -1.15 38.03 -43.31
CA ASN A 37 -2.06 38.02 -44.46
C ASN A 37 -1.34 37.92 -45.83
N ASP A 38 -0.07 38.33 -45.92
CA ASP A 38 0.75 38.17 -47.13
C ASP A 38 1.78 37.03 -47.04
N GLY A 39 1.82 36.32 -45.91
CA GLY A 39 2.44 35.01 -45.78
C GLY A 39 3.76 34.99 -45.01
N ASP A 40 4.12 36.09 -44.34
CA ASP A 40 5.26 36.13 -43.43
C ASP A 40 4.96 35.29 -42.18
N THR A 41 5.93 34.49 -41.75
CA THR A 41 5.80 33.59 -40.59
C THR A 41 6.73 33.98 -39.45
N THR A 42 6.27 33.81 -38.21
CA THR A 42 7.12 33.86 -37.01
C THR A 42 6.84 32.68 -36.06
N ASN A 43 7.82 32.33 -35.23
CA ASN A 43 7.73 31.23 -34.29
C ASN A 43 7.75 31.74 -32.84
N GLY A 44 7.04 31.04 -31.96
CA GLY A 44 7.08 31.20 -30.51
C GLY A 44 7.12 29.84 -29.81
N GLN A 45 7.22 29.86 -28.49
CA GLN A 45 7.20 28.66 -27.67
C GLN A 45 6.35 28.92 -26.43
N VAL A 46 5.49 27.95 -26.10
CA VAL A 46 4.83 27.86 -24.81
C VAL A 46 5.54 26.77 -24.01
N VAL A 47 5.99 27.12 -22.81
CA VAL A 47 6.63 26.21 -21.86
C VAL A 47 5.60 25.84 -20.80
N ILE A 48 5.37 24.54 -20.59
CA ILE A 48 4.46 24.01 -19.59
C ILE A 48 5.28 23.14 -18.66
N ASP A 49 5.31 23.49 -17.38
CA ASP A 49 5.90 22.69 -16.32
C ASP A 49 4.79 22.04 -15.51
N ILE A 50 4.85 20.71 -15.38
CA ILE A 50 3.91 19.92 -14.57
C ILE A 50 4.71 19.23 -13.48
N THR A 51 4.47 19.63 -12.23
CA THR A 51 5.07 19.01 -11.05
C THR A 51 4.22 17.85 -10.55
N ASP A 52 4.85 16.78 -10.09
CA ASP A 52 4.20 15.68 -9.37
C ASP A 52 3.64 16.18 -8.03
N GLY A 53 2.68 15.44 -7.48
CA GLY A 53 2.23 15.67 -6.13
C GLY A 53 3.10 14.95 -5.09
N GLU A 54 2.72 15.08 -3.83
CA GLU A 54 3.48 14.51 -2.71
C GLU A 54 3.33 12.98 -2.65
N ASP A 55 4.38 12.31 -2.19
CA ASP A 55 4.40 10.89 -1.87
C ASP A 55 3.54 10.56 -0.62
N ALA A 56 3.14 9.29 -0.49
CA ALA A 56 2.51 8.79 0.74
C ALA A 56 3.50 8.85 1.93
N GLY A 57 3.04 9.34 3.08
CA GLY A 57 3.90 9.56 4.26
C GLY A 57 4.23 8.29 5.06
N GLY A 58 3.29 7.34 5.14
CA GLY A 58 3.43 6.10 5.91
C GLY A 58 3.60 6.31 7.43
N ASN A 59 4.16 5.29 8.11
CA ASN A 59 4.43 5.22 9.55
C ASN A 59 3.19 5.01 10.45
N GLU A 60 2.11 4.48 9.88
CA GLU A 60 0.94 4.11 10.65
C GLU A 60 1.19 2.81 11.43
N HIS A 61 0.52 2.68 12.57
CA HIS A 61 0.72 1.57 13.49
C HIS A 61 -0.62 0.94 13.87
N GLY A 62 -0.63 -0.38 13.93
CA GLY A 62 -1.75 -1.17 14.45
C GLY A 62 -1.30 -2.01 15.63
N GLU A 63 -2.19 -2.23 16.58
CA GLU A 63 -1.96 -3.09 17.73
C GLU A 63 -3.07 -4.14 17.81
N ILE A 64 -2.69 -5.37 18.15
CA ILE A 64 -3.60 -6.47 18.46
C ILE A 64 -3.17 -7.03 19.82
N THR A 65 -4.10 -7.10 20.76
CA THR A 65 -3.92 -7.82 22.02
C THR A 65 -4.91 -8.98 22.06
N ILE A 66 -4.42 -10.20 22.30
CA ILE A 66 -5.22 -11.41 22.45
C ILE A 66 -4.83 -12.06 23.78
N THR A 67 -5.82 -12.60 24.49
CA THR A 67 -5.62 -13.50 25.62
C THR A 67 -5.92 -14.92 25.15
N GLU A 68 -5.07 -15.88 25.51
CA GLU A 68 -5.28 -17.29 25.17
C GLU A 68 -6.60 -17.83 25.74
N GLY A 69 -7.13 -18.88 25.12
CA GLY A 69 -8.35 -19.54 25.59
C GLY A 69 -8.08 -20.50 26.75
N ASP A 70 -9.12 -20.85 27.49
CA ASP A 70 -9.09 -21.99 28.40
C ASP A 70 -9.31 -23.30 27.62
N LEU A 71 -8.64 -24.37 28.05
CA LEU A 71 -8.78 -25.70 27.46
C LEU A 71 -10.15 -26.33 27.79
N THR A 72 -10.71 -25.99 28.95
CA THR A 72 -11.98 -26.49 29.50
C THR A 72 -12.79 -25.33 30.10
N PRO A 73 -13.29 -24.40 29.27
CA PRO A 73 -13.92 -23.17 29.75
C PRO A 73 -15.15 -23.45 30.63
N GLN A 74 -15.23 -22.79 31.77
CA GLN A 74 -16.35 -22.81 32.71
C GLN A 74 -16.96 -21.41 32.85
N GLY A 75 -18.29 -21.37 32.97
CA GLY A 75 -19.01 -20.10 33.17
C GLY A 75 -18.82 -19.13 32.00
N SER A 76 -18.03 -18.08 32.21
CA SER A 76 -17.75 -17.01 31.25
C SER A 76 -16.33 -17.03 30.68
N GLU A 77 -15.57 -18.12 30.88
CA GLU A 77 -14.25 -18.31 30.28
C GLU A 77 -14.37 -18.52 28.76
N GLN A 78 -13.44 -17.95 28.00
CA GLN A 78 -13.36 -18.11 26.56
C GLN A 78 -12.51 -19.34 26.24
N GLY A 79 -13.01 -20.27 25.43
CA GLY A 79 -12.22 -21.38 24.90
C GLY A 79 -11.50 -21.04 23.59
N TYR A 80 -10.82 -22.02 23.03
CA TYR A 80 -10.21 -21.90 21.70
C TYR A 80 -11.25 -22.07 20.56
N PRO A 81 -11.09 -21.37 19.42
CA PRO A 81 -10.03 -20.40 19.12
C PRO A 81 -10.30 -19.02 19.73
N VAL A 82 -9.22 -18.25 19.92
CA VAL A 82 -9.26 -16.82 20.20
C VAL A 82 -8.69 -16.05 19.01
N SER A 83 -9.26 -14.89 18.70
CA SER A 83 -8.85 -14.09 17.55
C SER A 83 -8.98 -12.61 17.83
N GLY A 84 -8.11 -11.82 17.20
CA GLY A 84 -8.18 -10.36 17.17
C GLY A 84 -7.93 -9.88 15.74
N ASN A 85 -8.32 -8.64 15.47
CA ASN A 85 -8.00 -7.96 14.22
C ASN A 85 -7.71 -6.49 14.53
N THR A 86 -7.00 -5.85 13.61
CA THR A 86 -6.80 -4.41 13.61
C THR A 86 -6.88 -3.93 12.17
N THR A 87 -6.92 -2.62 11.97
CA THR A 87 -6.84 -2.05 10.62
C THR A 87 -5.90 -0.87 10.67
N ILE A 88 -4.93 -0.88 9.77
CA ILE A 88 -4.01 0.22 9.53
C ILE A 88 -4.44 0.86 8.23
N VAL A 89 -4.75 2.16 8.27
CA VAL A 89 -5.04 2.95 7.07
C VAL A 89 -3.74 3.61 6.66
N ILE A 90 -3.26 3.31 5.45
CA ILE A 90 -2.10 3.99 4.86
C ILE A 90 -2.64 5.07 3.93
N GLU A 91 -2.46 6.33 4.32
CA GLU A 91 -2.96 7.47 3.58
C GLU A 91 -2.14 7.67 2.29
N ALA A 92 -2.85 7.77 1.16
CA ALA A 92 -2.23 8.10 -0.11
C ALA A 92 -1.72 9.55 -0.13
N GLY A 93 -0.69 9.79 -0.94
CA GLY A 93 -0.28 11.14 -1.30
C GLY A 93 -1.19 11.72 -2.37
N ALA A 94 -0.61 12.31 -3.41
CA ALA A 94 -1.38 12.72 -4.59
C ALA A 94 -1.85 11.52 -5.43
N ASP A 95 -1.04 10.46 -5.45
CA ASP A 95 -1.28 9.25 -6.23
C ASP A 95 -1.88 8.13 -5.41
N ARG A 96 -2.79 7.40 -6.04
CA ARG A 96 -3.46 6.24 -5.45
C ARG A 96 -2.46 5.11 -5.24
N LEU A 97 -2.45 4.54 -4.04
CA LEU A 97 -1.65 3.37 -3.72
C LEU A 97 -2.22 2.07 -4.35
N ASP A 98 -1.35 1.11 -4.64
CA ASP A 98 -1.72 -0.21 -5.18
C ASP A 98 -1.67 -1.30 -4.08
N PRO A 99 -2.82 -1.82 -3.62
CA PRO A 99 -2.87 -2.85 -2.59
C PRO A 99 -2.09 -4.13 -2.94
N SER A 100 -1.94 -4.46 -4.23
CA SER A 100 -1.19 -5.65 -4.66
C SER A 100 0.32 -5.54 -4.46
N LYS A 101 0.81 -4.35 -4.11
CA LYS A 101 2.22 -4.07 -3.83
C LYS A 101 2.55 -4.01 -2.35
N VAL A 102 1.56 -4.18 -1.47
CA VAL A 102 1.81 -4.27 -0.03
C VAL A 102 2.61 -5.53 0.27
N THR A 103 3.73 -5.36 0.96
CA THR A 103 4.60 -6.46 1.38
C THR A 103 5.08 -6.21 2.80
N ILE A 104 5.37 -7.30 3.52
CA ILE A 104 6.05 -7.24 4.81
C ILE A 104 7.56 -7.12 4.55
N ASP A 105 8.25 -6.24 5.29
CA ASP A 105 9.71 -6.19 5.26
C ASP A 105 10.28 -7.60 5.61
N PRO A 106 11.05 -8.24 4.70
CA PRO A 106 11.59 -9.58 4.94
C PRO A 106 12.44 -9.69 6.21
N LYS A 107 13.11 -8.61 6.61
CA LYS A 107 13.91 -8.57 7.84
C LYS A 107 13.01 -8.59 9.08
N GLN A 108 11.95 -7.78 9.09
CA GLN A 108 10.99 -7.76 10.19
C GLN A 108 10.24 -9.09 10.29
N LEU A 109 9.86 -9.68 9.15
CA LEU A 109 9.23 -11.00 9.11
C LEU A 109 10.15 -12.08 9.70
N THR A 110 11.44 -12.06 9.36
CA THR A 110 12.43 -13.00 9.90
C THR A 110 12.58 -12.83 11.41
N THR A 111 12.65 -11.59 11.90
CA THR A 111 12.69 -11.30 13.35
C THR A 111 11.44 -11.83 14.05
N LEU A 112 10.26 -11.54 13.51
CA LEU A 112 8.98 -11.99 14.07
C LEU A 112 8.90 -13.51 14.15
N ILE A 113 9.27 -14.22 13.07
CA ILE A 113 9.30 -15.68 13.06
C ILE A 113 10.23 -16.21 14.16
N GLY A 114 11.44 -15.67 14.27
CA GLY A 114 12.39 -16.09 15.31
C GLY A 114 11.89 -15.83 16.74
N GLU A 115 11.21 -14.70 16.97
CA GLU A 115 10.58 -14.40 18.26
C GLU A 115 9.45 -15.40 18.57
N LEU A 116 8.53 -15.63 17.62
CA LEU A 116 7.42 -16.58 17.79
C LEU A 116 7.91 -18.00 18.06
N GLU A 117 8.92 -18.48 17.32
CA GLU A 117 9.49 -19.83 17.50
C GLU A 117 10.26 -19.98 18.82
N SER A 118 10.78 -18.88 19.38
CA SER A 118 11.48 -18.87 20.67
C SER A 118 10.52 -18.82 21.86
N GLU A 119 9.43 -18.07 21.74
CA GLU A 119 8.54 -17.77 22.85
C GLU A 119 7.32 -18.70 22.92
N LEU A 120 6.90 -19.30 21.79
CA LEU A 120 5.69 -20.11 21.74
C LEU A 120 6.00 -21.61 21.73
N THR A 121 5.35 -22.32 22.64
CA THR A 121 5.26 -23.79 22.63
C THR A 121 3.82 -24.20 22.90
N THR A 122 3.45 -25.40 22.49
CA THR A 122 2.13 -25.96 22.85
C THR A 122 2.05 -26.28 24.34
N GLY A 123 0.85 -26.58 24.85
CA GLY A 123 0.65 -26.99 26.25
C GLY A 123 1.41 -28.25 26.68
N ASN A 124 1.89 -29.07 25.72
CA ASN A 124 2.77 -30.22 25.95
C ASN A 124 4.25 -29.95 25.68
N ASN A 125 4.67 -28.67 25.62
CA ASN A 125 6.03 -28.21 25.35
C ASN A 125 6.59 -28.65 23.98
N GLU A 126 5.72 -28.84 22.99
CA GLU A 126 6.15 -29.04 21.60
C GLU A 126 6.48 -27.69 20.97
N ALA A 127 7.55 -27.66 20.18
CA ALA A 127 7.93 -26.48 19.42
C ALA A 127 6.92 -26.21 18.30
N ILE A 128 6.67 -24.94 18.02
CA ILE A 128 5.84 -24.48 16.90
C ILE A 128 6.79 -23.88 15.86
N THR A 129 6.71 -24.35 14.62
CA THR A 129 7.47 -23.81 13.50
C THR A 129 6.58 -22.90 12.66
N PHE A 130 7.12 -21.75 12.24
CA PHE A 130 6.37 -20.75 11.50
C PHE A 130 6.83 -20.64 10.04
N HIS A 131 5.88 -20.57 9.13
CA HIS A 131 6.11 -20.38 7.70
C HIS A 131 5.19 -19.31 7.12
N TYR A 132 5.75 -18.36 6.38
CA TYR A 132 4.98 -17.34 5.66
C TYR A 132 4.77 -17.73 4.20
N ASP A 133 3.50 -17.86 3.80
CA ASP A 133 3.10 -18.01 2.40
C ASP A 133 2.86 -16.61 1.79
N ALA A 134 3.81 -16.16 0.97
CA ALA A 134 3.73 -14.87 0.29
C ALA A 134 2.65 -14.80 -0.79
N ALA A 135 2.17 -15.94 -1.30
CA ALA A 135 1.10 -15.96 -2.30
C ALA A 135 -0.27 -15.69 -1.65
N THR A 136 -0.44 -16.10 -0.39
CA THR A 136 -1.70 -15.92 0.35
C THR A 136 -1.65 -14.85 1.43
N GLY A 137 -0.46 -14.34 1.78
CA GLY A 137 -0.28 -13.36 2.86
C GLY A 137 -0.49 -13.95 4.26
N VAL A 138 -0.26 -15.26 4.44
CA VAL A 138 -0.56 -15.95 5.70
C VAL A 138 0.72 -16.50 6.33
N LEU A 139 0.96 -16.13 7.59
CA LEU A 139 1.94 -16.74 8.46
C LEU A 139 1.27 -17.88 9.26
N ILE A 140 1.83 -19.07 9.16
CA ILE A 140 1.26 -20.32 9.66
C ILE A 140 2.22 -20.90 10.68
N GLY A 141 1.76 -21.03 11.93
CA GLY A 141 2.44 -21.74 13.01
C GLY A 141 1.88 -23.14 13.19
N SER A 142 2.73 -24.16 13.06
CA SER A 142 2.33 -25.57 13.18
C SER A 142 3.31 -26.43 13.96
N THR A 143 2.81 -27.54 14.52
CA THR A 143 3.62 -28.54 15.22
C THR A 143 4.41 -29.41 14.25
N ALA A 144 5.31 -30.27 14.76
CA ALA A 144 6.13 -31.15 13.92
C ALA A 144 5.29 -32.19 13.14
N VAL A 145 4.08 -32.49 13.64
CA VAL A 145 3.11 -33.37 12.98
C VAL A 145 2.14 -32.63 12.05
N GLY A 146 2.31 -31.31 11.89
CA GLY A 146 1.53 -30.46 10.99
C GLY A 146 0.19 -29.98 11.55
N GLU A 147 -0.01 -30.03 12.87
CA GLU A 147 -1.20 -29.46 13.50
C GLU A 147 -1.10 -27.93 13.51
N LEU A 148 -2.15 -27.25 13.07
CA LEU A 148 -2.23 -25.80 13.04
C LEU A 148 -2.47 -25.24 14.43
N VAL A 149 -1.63 -24.30 14.88
CA VAL A 149 -1.75 -23.68 16.21
C VAL A 149 -2.03 -22.18 16.12
N VAL A 150 -1.34 -21.48 15.23
CA VAL A 150 -1.46 -20.02 15.08
C VAL A 150 -1.54 -19.67 13.60
N THR A 151 -2.41 -18.72 13.26
CA THR A 151 -2.45 -18.09 11.95
C THR A 151 -2.44 -16.58 12.11
N VAL A 152 -1.59 -15.90 11.35
CA VAL A 152 -1.64 -14.46 11.17
C VAL A 152 -1.80 -14.18 9.70
N SER A 153 -2.83 -13.44 9.31
CA SER A 153 -3.05 -13.04 7.92
C SER A 153 -2.85 -11.54 7.79
N LEU A 154 -2.31 -11.12 6.65
CA LEU A 154 -2.27 -9.74 6.23
C LEU A 154 -3.07 -9.61 4.93
N ASP A 155 -4.11 -8.80 4.92
CA ASP A 155 -4.87 -8.48 3.72
C ASP A 155 -4.81 -6.98 3.44
N ALA A 156 -4.54 -6.61 2.20
CA ALA A 156 -4.48 -5.21 1.77
C ALA A 156 -5.57 -4.96 0.73
N VAL A 157 -6.45 -4.01 1.02
CA VAL A 157 -7.54 -3.63 0.12
C VAL A 157 -7.55 -2.14 -0.10
N GLN A 158 -8.13 -1.72 -1.22
CA GLN A 158 -8.36 -0.30 -1.42
C GLN A 158 -9.38 0.20 -0.38
N ALA A 159 -9.05 1.31 0.29
CA ALA A 159 -9.97 2.00 1.16
C ALA A 159 -11.18 2.54 0.38
N ALA A 160 -12.24 2.89 1.11
CA ALA A 160 -13.51 3.34 0.52
C ALA A 160 -13.39 4.63 -0.31
N ASN A 161 -12.38 5.46 -0.06
CA ASN A 161 -12.12 6.66 -0.86
C ASN A 161 -11.49 6.35 -2.23
N GLY A 162 -11.06 5.11 -2.46
CA GLY A 162 -10.46 4.69 -3.71
C GLY A 162 -8.98 5.07 -3.88
N HIS A 163 -8.35 5.71 -2.89
CA HIS A 163 -6.97 6.22 -2.96
C HIS A 163 -6.04 5.55 -1.92
N ASP A 164 -6.50 5.41 -0.69
CA ASP A 164 -5.73 4.85 0.43
C ASP A 164 -5.79 3.32 0.46
N ILE A 165 -4.93 2.70 1.26
CA ILE A 165 -4.98 1.25 1.52
C ILE A 165 -5.43 0.99 2.95
N ASP A 166 -6.42 0.12 3.11
CA ASP A 166 -6.70 -0.52 4.40
C ASP A 166 -5.92 -1.84 4.47
N VAL A 167 -5.06 -1.98 5.48
CA VAL A 167 -4.32 -3.20 5.79
C VAL A 167 -4.92 -3.85 7.03
N LYS A 168 -5.30 -5.13 6.93
CA LYS A 168 -6.10 -5.87 7.93
C LYS A 168 -5.48 -7.20 8.33
#